data_AF-A0A9D8F2T8-F1
#
_entry.id   AF-A0A9D8F2T8-F1
#
_cell.length_a   1.000
_cell.length_b   1.000
_cell.length_c   1.000
_cell.angle_alpha   90.00
_cell.angle_beta   90.00
_cell.angle_gamma   90.00
#
_symmetry.space_group_name_H-M   'P 1'
#
loop_
_entity.id
_entity.type
_entity.pdbx_description
1 polymer ?
#
loop_
_entity_poly.entity_id
_entity_poly.type
_entity_poly.pdbx_seq_one_letter_code
_entity_poly.pdbx_strand_id
1 'polypeptide(L)'
;ASAQDASRRTGVFYSLNVLGAILGSVFAGFVLLPWLGTRPSLILVSALASVSAVLLALSERRRHVGISIGIAATAVLLLAVGAAVAVDPFDVAFERFHRNETLVWREEGAQTTVAVHDRRGSQPMRVMYLDGNHQANDSPGTAFVHHRIGALPVMLHPNPKTALVVGLGGGATPGAVARLGIDTDVVELSQAVVDGSEFFKHINFDLLTRPNVHLRVDDGRNFMLMSRKKYDVITADIILPRHAGAGSLYSKEYYELVRSRLAPGGLAMQWNGGDTATEYKLLMRTFLSVFPYTTLWGDGSLMLGSMAPFTLSRSAYEARRVGFEQFPWDVATLRRIFLAGPEEMREFAGDGPLLTDDKPMIEYFLSLPLNDGDGGYKGRRIDIDRILVP
;
A
#
# COMPACT_ATOMS: atom_id res chain seq x y z
N ALA A 1 -38.46 -45.78 8.75
CA ALA A 1 -37.94 -44.68 9.58
C ALA A 1 -39.08 -43.72 9.86
N SER A 2 -39.25 -43.23 11.09
CA SER A 2 -40.34 -42.29 11.41
C SER A 2 -40.07 -40.91 10.77
N ALA A 3 -41.11 -40.11 10.56
CA ALA A 3 -40.95 -38.73 10.06
C ALA A 3 -40.05 -37.88 10.98
N GLN A 4 -40.07 -38.15 12.28
CA GLN A 4 -39.19 -37.52 13.27
C GLN A 4 -37.71 -37.94 13.08
N ASP A 5 -37.43 -39.21 12.77
CA ASP A 5 -36.07 -39.68 12.48
C ASP A 5 -35.50 -39.04 11.21
N ALA A 6 -36.35 -38.89 10.18
CA ALA A 6 -35.98 -38.22 8.94
C ALA A 6 -35.66 -36.74 9.19
N SER A 7 -36.55 -36.03 9.90
CA SER A 7 -36.36 -34.63 10.27
C SER A 7 -35.07 -34.42 11.08
N ARG A 8 -34.82 -35.27 12.10
CA ARG A 8 -33.59 -35.20 12.91
C ARG A 8 -32.34 -35.41 12.08
N ARG A 9 -32.32 -36.40 11.18
CA ARG A 9 -31.17 -36.68 10.30
C ARG A 9 -30.89 -35.52 9.35
N THR A 10 -31.94 -34.97 8.74
CA THR A 10 -31.82 -33.79 7.86
C THR A 10 -31.30 -32.59 8.64
N GLY A 11 -31.80 -32.35 9.85
CA GLY A 11 -31.34 -31.25 10.72
C GLY A 11 -29.86 -31.38 11.10
N VAL A 12 -29.41 -32.58 11.47
CA VAL A 12 -27.99 -32.84 11.76
C VAL A 12 -27.12 -32.64 10.52
N PHE A 13 -27.53 -33.17 9.36
CA PHE A 13 -26.80 -33.00 8.11
C PHE A 13 -26.64 -31.53 7.73
N TYR A 14 -27.74 -30.76 7.81
CA TYR A 14 -27.72 -29.33 7.52
C TYR A 14 -26.82 -28.57 8.51
N SER A 15 -26.89 -28.88 9.80
CA SER A 15 -26.05 -28.26 10.83
C SER A 15 -24.56 -28.51 10.59
N LEU A 16 -24.19 -29.74 10.21
CA LEU A 16 -22.81 -30.09 9.86
C LEU A 16 -22.34 -29.36 8.60
N ASN A 17 -23.21 -29.21 7.60
CA ASN A 17 -22.87 -28.46 6.39
C ASN A 17 -22.61 -26.98 6.69
N VAL A 18 -23.45 -26.35 7.53
CA VAL A 18 -23.25 -24.95 7.95
C VAL A 18 -21.96 -24.80 8.75
N LEU A 19 -21.71 -25.70 9.71
CA LEU A 19 -20.46 -25.67 10.49
C LEU A 19 -19.24 -25.84 9.59
N GLY A 20 -19.29 -26.79 8.65
CA GLY A 20 -18.24 -27.02 7.67
C GLY A 20 -18.02 -25.82 6.74
N ALA A 21 -19.07 -25.13 6.33
CA ALA A 21 -18.98 -23.92 5.52
C ALA A 21 -18.29 -22.77 6.28
N ILE A 22 -18.64 -22.56 7.55
CA ILE A 22 -18.02 -21.54 8.41
C ILE A 22 -16.53 -21.84 8.61
N LEU A 23 -16.21 -23.07 9.02
CA LEU A 23 -14.83 -23.49 9.24
C LEU A 23 -14.03 -23.47 7.92
N GLY A 24 -14.65 -23.91 6.83
CA GLY A 24 -14.06 -23.90 5.49
C GLY A 24 -13.73 -22.50 5.00
N SER A 25 -14.62 -21.52 5.20
CA SER A 25 -14.35 -20.12 4.80
C SER A 25 -13.22 -19.50 5.61
N VAL A 26 -13.16 -19.77 6.92
CA VAL A 26 -12.07 -19.27 7.78
C VAL A 26 -10.76 -19.95 7.39
N PHE A 27 -10.76 -21.26 7.24
CA PHE A 27 -9.56 -22.01 6.86
C PHE A 27 -9.05 -21.64 5.46
N ALA A 28 -9.95 -21.41 4.51
CA ALA A 28 -9.57 -20.97 3.17
C ALA A 28 -8.88 -19.60 3.20
N GLY A 29 -9.50 -18.61 3.85
CA GLY A 29 -8.98 -17.24 3.88
C GLY A 29 -7.70 -17.07 4.69
N PHE A 30 -7.58 -17.74 5.84
CA PHE A 30 -6.49 -17.52 6.79
C PHE A 30 -5.38 -18.59 6.75
N VAL A 31 -5.60 -19.73 6.09
CA VAL A 31 -4.62 -20.82 6.03
C VAL A 31 -4.31 -21.23 4.59
N LEU A 32 -5.31 -21.61 3.80
CA LEU A 32 -5.06 -22.13 2.45
C LEU A 32 -4.43 -21.06 1.55
N LEU A 33 -5.07 -19.90 1.42
CA LEU A 33 -4.57 -18.84 0.53
C LEU A 33 -3.19 -18.33 0.96
N PRO A 34 -2.94 -17.96 2.23
CA PRO A 34 -1.63 -17.42 2.62
C PRO A 34 -0.48 -18.43 2.55
N TRP A 35 -0.74 -19.75 2.66
CA TRP A 35 0.33 -20.77 2.68
C TRP A 35 0.51 -21.50 1.36
N LEU A 36 -0.59 -21.78 0.66
CA LEU A 36 -0.56 -22.54 -0.59
C LEU A 36 -0.73 -21.66 -1.82
N GLY A 37 -1.22 -20.43 -1.66
CA GLY A 37 -1.62 -19.56 -2.77
C GLY A 37 -2.93 -20.03 -3.42
N THR A 38 -3.41 -19.25 -4.39
CA THR A 38 -4.74 -19.41 -4.98
C THR A 38 -4.85 -20.70 -5.80
N ARG A 39 -3.91 -20.96 -6.70
CA ARG A 39 -3.98 -22.12 -7.61
C ARG A 39 -3.92 -23.46 -6.86
N PRO A 40 -2.94 -23.74 -5.98
CA PRO A 40 -2.91 -25.00 -5.24
C PRO A 40 -4.11 -25.16 -4.29
N SER A 41 -4.62 -24.07 -3.72
CA SER A 41 -5.84 -24.09 -2.91
C SER A 41 -7.06 -24.53 -3.71
N LEU A 42 -7.25 -24.01 -4.92
CA LEU A 42 -8.33 -24.43 -5.82
C LEU A 42 -8.21 -25.91 -6.20
N ILE A 43 -7.00 -26.39 -6.47
CA ILE A 43 -6.73 -27.80 -6.77
C ILE A 43 -7.08 -28.67 -5.55
N LEU A 44 -6.70 -28.26 -4.34
CA LEU A 44 -6.99 -28.98 -3.11
C LEU A 44 -8.49 -29.06 -2.83
N VAL A 45 -9.21 -27.94 -2.92
CA VAL A 45 -10.67 -27.92 -2.73
C VAL A 45 -11.36 -28.79 -3.78
N SER A 46 -10.92 -28.73 -5.03
CA SER A 46 -11.41 -29.61 -6.10
C SER A 46 -11.11 -31.08 -5.80
N ALA A 47 -9.95 -31.39 -5.23
CA ALA A 47 -9.59 -32.75 -4.82
C ALA A 47 -10.50 -33.27 -3.70
N LEU A 48 -10.80 -32.45 -2.70
CA LEU A 48 -11.72 -32.80 -1.61
C LEU A 48 -13.15 -33.03 -2.13
N ALA A 49 -13.59 -32.23 -3.10
CA ALA A 49 -14.88 -32.42 -3.77
C ALA A 49 -14.91 -33.73 -4.57
N SER A 50 -13.85 -34.05 -5.32
CA SER A 50 -13.72 -35.31 -6.05
C SER A 50 -13.70 -36.52 -5.11
N VAL A 51 -12.97 -36.44 -3.99
CA VAL A 51 -12.97 -37.50 -2.95
C VAL A 51 -14.38 -37.70 -2.38
N SER A 52 -15.09 -36.61 -2.10
CA SER A 52 -16.47 -36.68 -1.59
C SER A 52 -17.42 -37.35 -2.61
N ALA A 53 -17.28 -37.03 -3.89
CA ALA A 53 -18.04 -37.66 -4.97
C ALA A 53 -17.74 -39.16 -5.09
N VAL A 54 -16.47 -39.56 -4.97
CA VAL A 54 -16.05 -40.98 -4.96
C VAL A 54 -16.63 -41.71 -3.76
N LEU A 55 -16.52 -41.15 -2.55
CA LEU A 55 -17.07 -41.76 -1.33
C LEU A 55 -18.60 -41.93 -1.42
N LEU A 56 -19.30 -40.94 -1.98
CA LEU A 56 -20.74 -41.02 -2.22
C LEU A 56 -21.06 -42.16 -3.21
N ALA A 57 -20.34 -42.23 -4.33
CA ALA A 57 -20.53 -43.29 -5.32
C ALA A 57 -20.28 -44.69 -4.76
N LEU A 58 -19.27 -44.84 -3.88
CA LEU A 58 -18.95 -46.11 -3.20
C LEU A 58 -19.96 -46.48 -2.10
N SER A 59 -20.69 -45.51 -1.56
CA SER A 59 -21.71 -45.73 -0.54
C SER A 59 -23.01 -46.33 -1.10
N GLU A 60 -23.23 -46.26 -2.42
CA GLU A 60 -24.40 -46.87 -3.06
C GLU A 60 -24.34 -48.40 -2.99
N ARG A 61 -25.51 -49.04 -2.81
CA ARG A 61 -25.61 -50.51 -2.72
C ARG A 61 -25.05 -51.19 -3.97
N ARG A 62 -24.50 -52.41 -3.78
CA ARG A 62 -23.82 -53.29 -4.76
C ARG A 62 -24.47 -53.50 -6.14
N ARG A 63 -25.66 -52.96 -6.41
CA ARG A 63 -26.37 -53.13 -7.69
C ARG A 63 -25.84 -52.23 -8.82
N HIS A 64 -25.05 -51.19 -8.51
CA HIS A 64 -24.54 -50.22 -9.50
C HIS A 64 -23.00 -50.01 -9.46
N VAL A 65 -22.24 -50.99 -8.96
CA VAL A 65 -20.77 -50.86 -8.76
C VAL A 65 -20.02 -50.40 -10.01
N GLY A 66 -20.38 -50.87 -11.21
CA GLY A 66 -19.75 -50.44 -12.46
C GLY A 66 -19.95 -48.95 -12.78
N ILE A 67 -21.15 -48.42 -12.48
CA ILE A 67 -21.46 -46.99 -12.67
C ILE A 67 -20.71 -46.16 -11.62
N SER A 68 -20.69 -46.61 -10.36
CA SER A 68 -19.93 -45.95 -9.29
C SER A 68 -18.43 -45.86 -9.59
N ILE A 69 -17.84 -46.95 -10.11
CA ILE A 69 -16.43 -46.96 -10.55
C ILE A 69 -16.22 -46.01 -11.72
N GLY A 70 -17.14 -45.99 -12.70
CA GLY A 70 -17.11 -45.06 -13.82
C GLY A 70 -17.10 -43.60 -13.36
N ILE A 71 -18.02 -43.22 -12.48
CA ILE A 71 -18.10 -41.86 -11.90
C ILE A 71 -16.82 -41.51 -11.14
N ALA A 72 -16.33 -42.42 -10.30
CA ALA A 72 -15.11 -42.22 -9.54
C ALA A 72 -13.89 -42.01 -10.46
N ALA A 73 -13.74 -42.85 -11.49
CA ALA A 73 -12.67 -42.74 -12.47
C ALA A 73 -12.77 -41.43 -13.26
N THR A 74 -13.97 -41.01 -13.66
CA THR A 74 -14.18 -39.73 -14.34
C THR A 74 -13.84 -38.55 -13.43
N ALA A 75 -14.26 -38.55 -12.15
CA ALA A 75 -13.95 -37.48 -11.20
C ALA A 75 -12.43 -37.34 -10.98
N VAL A 76 -11.73 -38.47 -10.83
CA VAL A 76 -10.26 -38.49 -10.70
C VAL A 76 -9.58 -38.01 -11.97
N LEU A 77 -10.05 -38.44 -13.15
CA LEU A 77 -9.51 -38.00 -14.44
C LEU A 77 -9.71 -36.50 -14.64
N LEU A 78 -10.91 -35.98 -14.37
CA LEU A 78 -11.21 -34.55 -14.48
C LEU A 78 -10.36 -33.72 -13.52
N LEU A 79 -10.15 -34.20 -12.29
CA LEU A 79 -9.25 -33.54 -11.34
C LEU A 79 -7.79 -33.56 -11.84
N ALA A 80 -7.31 -34.70 -12.33
CA ALA A 80 -5.94 -34.84 -12.82
C ALA A 80 -5.67 -33.95 -14.04
N VAL A 81 -6.57 -33.98 -15.02
CA VAL A 81 -6.52 -33.10 -16.19
C VAL A 81 -6.64 -31.64 -15.76
N GLY A 82 -7.64 -31.32 -14.93
CA GLY A 82 -7.89 -29.98 -14.40
C GLY A 82 -6.67 -29.41 -13.68
N ALA A 83 -6.03 -30.17 -12.79
CA ALA A 83 -4.82 -29.75 -12.08
C ALA A 83 -3.63 -29.52 -13.02
N ALA A 84 -3.50 -30.37 -14.06
CA ALA A 84 -2.42 -30.25 -15.04
C ALA A 84 -2.58 -29.03 -15.97
N VAL A 85 -3.82 -28.67 -16.33
CA VAL A 85 -4.11 -27.56 -17.26
C VAL A 85 -4.54 -26.27 -16.57
N ALA A 86 -4.84 -26.30 -15.26
CA ALA A 86 -5.26 -25.13 -14.51
C ALA A 86 -4.17 -24.08 -14.56
N VAL A 87 -4.44 -23.00 -15.28
CA VAL A 87 -3.62 -21.80 -15.28
C VAL A 87 -3.88 -21.04 -13.98
N ASP A 88 -2.87 -20.32 -13.51
CA ASP A 88 -3.05 -19.44 -12.38
C ASP A 88 -3.99 -18.27 -12.76
N PRO A 89 -5.11 -18.06 -12.04
CA PRO A 89 -6.02 -16.95 -12.31
C PRO A 89 -5.32 -15.58 -12.26
N PHE A 90 -4.30 -15.42 -11.40
CA PHE A 90 -3.51 -14.21 -11.32
C PHE A 90 -2.75 -13.98 -12.62
N ASP A 91 -2.04 -14.99 -13.12
CA ASP A 91 -1.25 -14.86 -14.35
C ASP A 91 -2.16 -14.54 -15.54
N VAL A 92 -3.33 -15.18 -15.64
CA VAL A 92 -4.32 -14.89 -16.69
C VAL A 92 -4.84 -13.46 -16.61
N ALA A 93 -5.19 -12.99 -15.41
CA ALA A 93 -5.65 -11.63 -15.21
C ALA A 93 -4.54 -10.62 -15.52
N PHE A 94 -3.32 -10.89 -15.04
CA PHE A 94 -2.18 -10.00 -15.17
C PHE A 94 -1.72 -9.89 -16.63
N GLU A 95 -1.54 -11.00 -17.34
CA GLU A 95 -1.18 -11.00 -18.77
C GLU A 95 -2.21 -10.25 -19.63
N ARG A 96 -3.49 -10.28 -19.24
CA ARG A 96 -4.54 -9.54 -19.95
C ARG A 96 -4.31 -8.02 -19.88
N PHE A 97 -3.85 -7.51 -18.75
CA PHE A 97 -3.64 -6.08 -18.52
C PHE A 97 -2.19 -5.62 -18.83
N HIS A 98 -1.20 -6.53 -18.81
CA HIS A 98 0.23 -6.20 -18.87
C HIS A 98 1.02 -7.04 -19.91
N ARG A 99 0.55 -7.07 -21.16
CA ARG A 99 1.06 -7.94 -22.25
C ARG A 99 2.55 -7.83 -22.64
N ASN A 100 3.28 -6.82 -22.14
CA ASN A 100 4.70 -6.57 -22.47
C ASN A 100 5.63 -6.65 -21.26
N GLU A 101 5.19 -7.35 -20.22
CA GLU A 101 5.90 -7.47 -18.95
C GLU A 101 6.16 -8.93 -18.63
N THR A 102 7.38 -9.22 -18.15
CA THR A 102 7.75 -10.57 -17.73
C THR A 102 7.75 -10.65 -16.21
N LEU A 103 6.98 -11.58 -15.65
CA LEU A 103 6.98 -11.87 -14.21
C LEU A 103 8.38 -12.31 -13.76
N VAL A 104 8.94 -11.62 -12.77
CA VAL A 104 10.24 -11.91 -12.16
C VAL A 104 10.04 -12.67 -10.86
N TRP A 105 9.10 -12.21 -10.04
CA TRP A 105 8.82 -12.77 -8.72
C TRP A 105 7.40 -12.42 -8.30
N ARG A 106 6.76 -13.31 -7.53
CA ARG A 106 5.43 -13.09 -6.96
C ARG A 106 5.29 -13.81 -5.64
N GLU A 107 4.54 -13.18 -4.74
CA GLU A 107 4.11 -13.78 -3.48
C GLU A 107 2.66 -13.36 -3.16
N GLU A 108 1.85 -14.34 -2.75
CA GLU A 108 0.48 -14.11 -2.26
C GLU A 108 0.52 -13.96 -0.73
N GLY A 109 0.56 -12.71 -0.26
CA GLY A 109 0.53 -12.40 1.17
C GLY A 109 -0.88 -12.33 1.74
N ALA A 110 -0.99 -12.36 3.07
CA ALA A 110 -2.27 -12.23 3.76
C ALA A 110 -2.95 -10.86 3.55
N GLN A 111 -2.15 -9.81 3.29
CA GLN A 111 -2.64 -8.45 3.10
C GLN A 111 -2.79 -8.07 1.62
N THR A 112 -1.90 -8.55 0.76
CA THR A 112 -1.88 -8.21 -0.68
C THR A 112 -1.04 -9.23 -1.45
N THR A 113 -1.36 -9.43 -2.73
CA THR A 113 -0.49 -10.15 -3.67
C THR A 113 0.53 -9.19 -4.25
N VAL A 114 1.82 -9.47 -4.06
CA VAL A 114 2.90 -8.68 -4.62
C VAL A 114 3.48 -9.39 -5.83
N ALA A 115 3.64 -8.66 -6.93
CA ALA A 115 4.31 -9.16 -8.13
C ALA A 115 5.33 -8.14 -8.62
N VAL A 116 6.53 -8.63 -8.94
CA VAL A 116 7.62 -7.86 -9.54
C VAL A 116 7.78 -8.31 -10.99
N HIS A 117 7.74 -7.35 -11.90
CA HIS A 117 7.82 -7.57 -13.32
C HIS A 117 8.93 -6.74 -13.96
N ASP A 118 9.54 -7.25 -15.01
CA ASP A 118 10.40 -6.48 -15.90
C ASP A 118 9.57 -6.05 -17.12
N ARG A 119 9.41 -4.74 -17.29
CA ARG A 119 8.80 -4.14 -18.48
C ARG A 119 9.87 -3.90 -19.52
N ARG A 120 9.73 -4.52 -20.68
CA ARG A 120 10.63 -4.34 -21.82
C ARG A 120 10.16 -3.16 -22.68
N GLY A 121 11.08 -2.43 -23.27
CA GLY A 121 10.77 -1.28 -24.14
C GLY A 121 11.96 -0.37 -24.35
N SER A 122 11.71 0.83 -24.88
CA SER A 122 12.73 1.88 -25.06
C SER A 122 13.30 2.38 -23.73
N GLN A 123 12.53 2.29 -22.65
CA GLN A 123 12.97 2.51 -21.28
C GLN A 123 12.62 1.27 -20.46
N PRO A 124 13.53 0.28 -20.38
CA PRO A 124 13.31 -0.88 -19.53
C PRO A 124 13.21 -0.44 -18.08
N MET A 125 12.27 -1.03 -17.36
CA MET A 125 12.07 -0.74 -15.94
C MET A 125 11.56 -1.97 -15.22
N ARG A 126 11.92 -2.10 -13.95
CA ARG A 126 11.30 -3.02 -13.02
C ARG A 126 10.13 -2.36 -12.35
N VAL A 127 9.03 -3.11 -12.22
CA VAL A 127 7.76 -2.61 -11.68
C VAL A 127 7.26 -3.55 -10.60
N MET A 128 6.80 -2.99 -9.48
CA MET A 128 6.12 -3.69 -8.41
C MET A 128 4.63 -3.38 -8.47
N TYR A 129 3.84 -4.44 -8.45
CA TYR A 129 2.39 -4.42 -8.40
C TYR A 129 1.90 -5.00 -7.08
N LEU A 130 0.91 -4.35 -6.48
CA LEU A 130 0.12 -4.87 -5.36
C LEU A 130 -1.31 -5.07 -5.87
N ASP A 131 -1.79 -6.31 -5.83
CA ASP A 131 -3.10 -6.72 -6.34
C ASP A 131 -3.36 -6.26 -7.79
N GLY A 132 -2.31 -6.26 -8.61
CA GLY A 132 -2.35 -5.82 -10.01
C GLY A 132 -2.27 -4.30 -10.21
N ASN A 133 -2.19 -3.49 -9.15
CA ASN A 133 -2.03 -2.05 -9.24
C ASN A 133 -0.56 -1.66 -9.13
N HIS A 134 -0.08 -0.80 -10.04
CA HIS A 134 1.29 -0.31 -10.05
C HIS A 134 1.57 0.54 -8.79
N GLN A 135 2.50 0.13 -7.93
CA GLN A 135 2.87 0.89 -6.72
C GLN A 135 4.29 1.43 -6.73
N ALA A 136 5.24 0.76 -7.38
CA ALA A 136 6.61 1.25 -7.49
C ALA A 136 7.25 0.82 -8.81
N ASN A 137 8.19 1.62 -9.30
CA ASN A 137 9.10 1.21 -10.37
C ASN A 137 10.46 1.91 -10.23
N ASP A 138 11.46 1.42 -10.96
CA ASP A 138 12.83 1.94 -10.96
C ASP A 138 13.14 2.98 -12.05
N SER A 139 12.12 3.49 -12.76
CA SER A 139 12.33 4.59 -13.70
C SER A 139 12.92 5.80 -12.94
N PRO A 140 13.89 6.54 -13.53
CA PRO A 140 14.52 7.67 -12.84
C PRO A 140 13.52 8.72 -12.33
N GLY A 141 12.44 8.97 -13.09
CA GLY A 141 11.39 9.91 -12.71
C GLY A 141 10.61 9.47 -11.48
N THR A 142 10.13 8.21 -11.48
CA THR A 142 9.34 7.66 -10.36
C THR A 142 10.20 7.51 -9.12
N ALA A 143 11.41 6.96 -9.28
CA ALA A 143 12.36 6.88 -8.19
C ALA A 143 12.58 8.27 -7.57
N PHE A 144 12.83 9.30 -8.38
CA PHE A 144 13.04 10.66 -7.85
C PHE A 144 11.82 11.26 -7.15
N VAL A 145 10.58 10.90 -7.52
CA VAL A 145 9.38 11.28 -6.75
C VAL A 145 9.44 10.67 -5.35
N HIS A 146 9.64 9.36 -5.22
CA HIS A 146 9.67 8.68 -3.91
C HIS A 146 10.86 9.14 -3.05
N HIS A 147 12.04 9.33 -3.64
CA HIS A 147 13.16 9.94 -2.94
C HIS A 147 12.81 11.32 -2.36
N ARG A 148 11.95 12.11 -3.03
CA ARG A 148 11.49 13.40 -2.51
C ARG A 148 10.52 13.27 -1.34
N ILE A 149 9.64 12.28 -1.34
CA ILE A 149 8.72 12.02 -0.21
C ILE A 149 9.53 11.76 1.08
N GLY A 150 10.66 11.06 0.96
CA GLY A 150 11.54 10.75 2.08
C GLY A 150 12.53 11.86 2.43
N ALA A 151 13.40 12.22 1.48
CA ALA A 151 14.56 13.09 1.76
C ALA A 151 14.17 14.55 1.99
N LEU A 152 13.13 15.07 1.32
CA LEU A 152 12.78 16.48 1.42
C LEU A 152 12.51 16.94 2.87
N PRO A 153 11.60 16.32 3.66
CA PRO A 153 11.38 16.76 5.04
C PRO A 153 12.65 16.69 5.91
N VAL A 154 13.51 15.70 5.70
CA VAL A 154 14.80 15.58 6.41
C VAL A 154 15.75 16.71 6.02
N MET A 155 15.84 17.05 4.74
CA MET A 155 16.70 18.13 4.27
C MET A 155 16.23 19.49 4.80
N LEU A 156 14.92 19.70 4.91
CA LEU A 156 14.31 20.94 5.39
C LEU A 156 14.36 21.10 6.92
N HIS A 157 14.32 20.00 7.68
CA HIS A 157 14.38 20.05 9.14
C HIS A 157 15.73 20.64 9.62
N PRO A 158 15.79 21.53 10.62
CA PRO A 158 17.04 22.18 11.03
C PRO A 158 18.09 21.20 11.58
N ASN A 159 17.67 20.16 12.31
CA ASN A 159 18.57 19.15 12.89
C ASN A 159 17.88 17.80 13.14
N PRO A 160 17.47 17.05 12.10
CA PRO A 160 16.74 15.80 12.28
C PRO A 160 17.67 14.68 12.74
N LYS A 161 17.19 13.83 13.65
CA LYS A 161 17.92 12.66 14.16
C LYS A 161 17.12 11.38 14.00
N THR A 162 15.80 11.48 14.11
CA THR A 162 14.87 10.35 14.09
C THR A 162 13.79 10.55 13.04
N ALA A 163 13.46 9.49 12.32
CA ALA A 163 12.38 9.46 11.36
C ALA A 163 11.50 8.21 11.51
N LEU A 164 10.21 8.39 11.25
CA LEU A 164 9.27 7.31 11.00
C LEU A 164 8.82 7.37 9.54
N VAL A 165 8.93 6.26 8.84
CA VAL A 165 8.41 6.08 7.49
C VAL A 165 7.29 5.05 7.52
N VAL A 166 6.08 5.47 7.17
CA VAL A 166 4.92 4.57 7.05
C VAL A 166 4.81 4.14 5.59
N GLY A 167 4.93 2.84 5.35
CA GLY A 167 5.04 2.22 4.02
C GLY A 167 6.49 2.01 3.58
N LEU A 168 6.71 0.94 2.82
CA LEU A 168 8.00 0.61 2.21
C LEU A 168 7.94 0.67 0.68
N GLY A 169 6.98 -0.03 0.08
CA GLY A 169 6.91 -0.22 -1.38
C GLY A 169 8.23 -0.78 -1.95
N GLY A 170 8.77 -0.14 -2.99
CA GLY A 170 10.12 -0.46 -3.50
C GLY A 170 11.28 0.00 -2.62
N GLY A 171 11.00 0.73 -1.54
CA GLY A 171 11.98 1.20 -0.54
C GLY A 171 12.65 2.53 -0.85
N ALA A 172 12.34 3.20 -1.97
CA ALA A 172 13.00 4.45 -2.37
C ALA A 172 12.81 5.58 -1.34
N THR A 173 11.62 5.73 -0.77
CA THR A 173 11.31 6.72 0.27
C THR A 173 12.13 6.49 1.56
N PRO A 174 11.98 5.36 2.26
CA PRO A 174 12.77 5.11 3.47
C PRO A 174 14.28 4.99 3.21
N GLY A 175 14.67 4.48 2.04
CA GLY A 175 16.06 4.44 1.61
C GLY A 175 16.69 5.83 1.54
N ALA A 176 15.97 6.82 0.99
CA ALA A 176 16.42 8.20 0.94
C ALA A 176 16.58 8.83 2.33
N VAL A 177 15.66 8.54 3.26
CA VAL A 177 15.77 8.97 4.66
C VAL A 177 17.00 8.35 5.33
N ALA A 178 17.14 7.02 5.24
CA ALA A 178 18.22 6.28 5.88
C ALA A 178 19.60 6.62 5.31
N ARG A 179 19.68 6.99 4.02
CA ARG A 179 20.91 7.43 3.36
C ARG A 179 21.45 8.75 3.94
N LEU A 180 20.58 9.60 4.47
CA LEU A 180 20.96 10.84 5.18
C LEU A 180 21.46 10.59 6.62
N GLY A 181 21.61 9.33 7.05
CA GLY A 181 22.15 8.96 8.35
C GLY A 181 21.16 9.10 9.52
N ILE A 182 19.86 9.19 9.22
CA ILE A 182 18.79 9.33 10.21
C ILE A 182 18.44 7.97 10.83
N ASP A 183 18.22 7.92 12.14
CA ASP A 183 17.66 6.75 12.83
C ASP A 183 16.21 6.54 12.36
N THR A 184 15.97 5.52 11.54
CA THR A 184 14.76 5.39 10.73
C THR A 184 13.97 4.14 11.11
N ASP A 185 12.80 4.33 11.74
CA ASP A 185 11.81 3.27 11.86
C ASP A 185 11.02 3.20 10.55
N VAL A 186 10.92 2.01 9.95
CA VAL A 186 10.13 1.76 8.74
C VAL A 186 9.03 0.76 9.10
N VAL A 187 7.78 1.15 8.90
CA VAL A 187 6.63 0.30 9.22
C VAL A 187 5.90 -0.07 7.94
N GLU A 188 5.94 -1.35 7.60
CA GLU A 188 5.35 -1.92 6.39
C GLU A 188 4.27 -2.93 6.76
N LEU A 189 3.12 -2.88 6.10
CA LEU A 189 1.98 -3.72 6.42
C LEU A 189 2.18 -5.18 5.97
N SER A 190 2.91 -5.39 4.87
CA SER A 190 3.02 -6.69 4.19
C SER A 190 4.46 -7.22 4.15
N GLN A 191 4.67 -8.44 4.63
CA GLN A 191 5.97 -9.12 4.49
C GLN A 191 6.34 -9.32 3.00
N ALA A 192 5.36 -9.62 2.13
CA ALA A 192 5.60 -9.77 0.70
C ALA A 192 6.11 -8.46 0.04
N VAL A 193 5.75 -7.28 0.58
CA VAL A 193 6.30 -5.99 0.11
C VAL A 193 7.76 -5.83 0.55
N VAL A 194 8.09 -6.25 1.77
CA VAL A 194 9.48 -6.30 2.25
C VAL A 194 10.32 -7.16 1.33
N ASP A 195 9.89 -8.39 1.07
CA ASP A 195 10.63 -9.34 0.24
C ASP A 195 10.72 -8.86 -1.22
N GLY A 196 9.64 -8.26 -1.73
CA GLY A 196 9.62 -7.63 -3.04
C GLY A 196 10.55 -6.41 -3.17
N SER A 197 10.83 -5.68 -2.08
CA SER A 197 11.70 -4.50 -2.09
C SER A 197 13.18 -4.85 -2.34
N GLU A 198 13.61 -6.10 -2.11
CA GLU A 198 14.96 -6.59 -2.40
C GLU A 198 15.28 -6.53 -3.91
N PHE A 199 14.27 -6.53 -4.77
CA PHE A 199 14.45 -6.37 -6.22
C PHE A 199 14.75 -4.92 -6.65
N PHE A 200 14.69 -3.98 -5.71
CA PHE A 200 14.85 -2.53 -5.91
C PHE A 200 16.05 -1.93 -5.15
N LYS A 201 17.01 -2.76 -4.71
CA LYS A 201 18.22 -2.32 -3.96
C LYS A 201 18.95 -1.12 -4.56
N HIS A 202 18.98 -1.05 -5.89
CA HIS A 202 19.66 -0.01 -6.64
C HIS A 202 19.00 1.38 -6.55
N ILE A 203 17.69 1.45 -6.26
CA ILE A 203 16.98 2.71 -5.99
C ILE A 203 16.70 2.94 -4.50
N ASN A 204 16.76 1.91 -3.65
CA ASN A 204 16.47 2.06 -2.23
C ASN A 204 17.74 2.12 -1.34
N PHE A 205 18.93 2.07 -1.96
CA PHE A 205 20.23 2.11 -1.29
C PHE A 205 20.50 0.96 -0.33
N ASP A 206 20.00 -0.23 -0.70
CA ASP A 206 20.11 -1.47 0.10
C ASP A 206 19.64 -1.25 1.54
N LEU A 207 18.50 -0.55 1.70
CA LEU A 207 18.08 -0.03 3.00
C LEU A 207 17.95 -1.08 4.10
N LEU A 208 17.58 -2.32 3.74
CA LEU A 208 17.30 -3.39 4.69
C LEU A 208 18.56 -3.89 5.42
N THR A 209 19.76 -3.63 4.87
CA THR A 209 21.03 -4.01 5.49
C THR A 209 21.66 -2.88 6.31
N ARG A 210 21.05 -1.68 6.32
CA ARG A 210 21.61 -0.51 6.98
C ARG A 210 21.40 -0.57 8.49
N PRO A 211 22.44 -0.26 9.31
CA PRO A 211 22.34 -0.37 10.77
C PRO A 211 21.43 0.69 11.41
N ASN A 212 21.12 1.77 10.69
CA ASN A 212 20.24 2.85 11.13
C ASN A 212 18.79 2.67 10.65
N VAL A 213 18.43 1.48 10.18
CA VAL A 213 17.08 1.14 9.74
C VAL A 213 16.49 0.08 10.67
N HIS A 214 15.27 0.34 11.12
CA HIS A 214 14.51 -0.54 11.99
C HIS A 214 13.19 -0.87 11.31
N LEU A 215 13.21 -1.92 10.49
CA LEU A 215 12.02 -2.40 9.79
C LEU A 215 11.11 -3.16 10.76
N ARG A 216 9.81 -2.89 10.67
CA ARG A 216 8.78 -3.65 11.36
C ARG A 216 7.61 -3.95 10.43
N VAL A 217 7.25 -5.23 10.36
CA VAL A 217 6.02 -5.65 9.68
C VAL A 217 4.84 -5.48 10.65
N ASP A 218 4.07 -4.41 10.46
CA ASP A 218 2.96 -3.99 11.31
C ASP A 218 2.10 -2.96 10.55
N ASP A 219 0.90 -2.68 11.06
CA ASP A 219 0.11 -1.56 10.57
C ASP A 219 0.68 -0.23 11.08
N GLY A 220 0.91 0.74 10.19
CA GLY A 220 1.52 2.02 10.52
C GLY A 220 0.75 2.83 11.56
N ARG A 221 -0.58 2.76 11.51
CA ARG A 221 -1.45 3.44 12.48
C ARG A 221 -1.42 2.74 13.83
N ASN A 222 -1.52 1.41 13.86
CA ASN A 222 -1.41 0.58 15.06
C ASN A 222 -0.05 0.77 15.74
N PHE A 223 1.05 0.77 14.99
CA PHE A 223 2.39 1.04 15.49
C PHE A 223 2.44 2.39 16.22
N MET A 224 1.89 3.44 15.61
CA MET A 224 1.83 4.76 16.24
C MET A 224 0.88 4.80 17.45
N LEU A 225 -0.18 4.00 17.51
CA LEU A 225 -1.03 3.91 18.70
C LEU A 225 -0.29 3.26 19.87
N MET A 226 0.51 2.23 19.60
CA MET A 226 1.20 1.42 20.60
C MET A 226 2.57 1.97 21.02
N SER A 227 3.20 2.80 20.19
CA SER A 227 4.49 3.43 20.49
C SER A 227 4.32 4.78 21.18
N ARG A 228 5.23 5.14 22.09
CA ARG A 228 5.33 6.51 22.65
C ARG A 228 6.49 7.32 22.05
N LYS A 229 7.29 6.72 21.15
CA LYS A 229 8.44 7.38 20.50
C LYS A 229 7.96 8.63 19.76
N LYS A 230 8.77 9.68 19.83
CA LYS A 230 8.57 10.93 19.10
C LYS A 230 9.63 11.02 18.01
N TYR A 231 9.27 11.61 16.88
CA TYR A 231 10.12 11.69 15.70
C TYR A 231 10.31 13.13 15.25
N ASP A 232 11.52 13.46 14.77
CA ASP A 232 11.80 14.75 14.15
C ASP A 232 11.12 14.84 12.77
N VAL A 233 11.03 13.71 12.07
CA VAL A 233 10.35 13.59 10.79
C VAL A 233 9.40 12.40 10.79
N ILE A 234 8.15 12.61 10.36
CA ILE A 234 7.25 11.50 10.01
C ILE A 234 6.88 11.67 8.54
N THR A 235 7.07 10.65 7.74
CA THR A 235 6.68 10.67 6.33
C THR A 235 5.88 9.41 5.98
N ALA A 236 4.87 9.57 5.13
CA ALA A 236 4.02 8.48 4.68
C ALA A 236 4.05 8.41 3.15
N ASP A 237 4.54 7.28 2.63
CA ASP A 237 4.53 6.92 1.22
C ASP A 237 3.71 5.63 1.08
N ILE A 238 2.40 5.83 1.13
CA ILE A 238 1.40 4.77 1.23
C ILE A 238 0.67 4.61 -0.10
N ILE A 239 0.01 3.47 -0.27
CA ILE A 239 -0.80 3.16 -1.45
C ILE A 239 -1.87 4.24 -1.68
N LEU A 240 -2.33 4.37 -2.94
CA LEU A 240 -3.32 5.38 -3.33
C LEU A 240 -4.54 5.36 -2.39
N PRO A 241 -5.07 6.54 -1.99
CA PRO A 241 -6.14 6.67 -0.98
C PRO A 241 -7.42 5.86 -1.23
N ARG A 242 -7.71 5.52 -2.50
CA ARG A 242 -8.87 4.73 -2.92
C ARG A 242 -8.73 3.22 -2.72
N HIS A 243 -7.54 2.72 -2.38
CA HIS A 243 -7.37 1.30 -2.05
C HIS A 243 -8.01 1.02 -0.70
N ALA A 244 -8.61 -0.17 -0.56
CA ALA A 244 -9.26 -0.58 0.67
C ALA A 244 -8.31 -0.45 1.87
N GLY A 245 -8.77 0.21 2.95
CA GLY A 245 -7.99 0.43 4.17
C GLY A 245 -7.02 1.62 4.12
N ALA A 246 -6.68 2.15 2.94
CA ALA A 246 -5.74 3.27 2.80
C ALA A 246 -6.32 4.58 3.34
N GLY A 247 -7.63 4.79 3.23
CA GLY A 247 -8.31 6.00 3.69
C GLY A 247 -8.11 6.28 5.19
N SER A 248 -7.93 5.22 5.98
CA SER A 248 -7.61 5.31 7.42
C SER A 248 -6.27 5.98 7.74
N LEU A 249 -5.38 6.14 6.75
CA LEU A 249 -4.10 6.85 6.84
C LEU A 249 -4.14 8.26 6.22
N TYR A 250 -5.34 8.76 5.93
CA TYR A 250 -5.59 10.11 5.43
C TYR A 250 -6.63 10.88 6.27
N SER A 251 -7.19 10.25 7.31
CA SER A 251 -8.20 10.86 8.16
C SER A 251 -7.62 11.93 9.08
N LYS A 252 -8.49 12.80 9.57
CA LYS A 252 -8.16 13.79 10.59
C LYS A 252 -7.57 13.13 11.82
N GLU A 253 -8.16 12.04 12.30
CA GLU A 253 -7.72 11.29 13.47
C GLU A 253 -6.31 10.70 13.26
N TYR A 254 -6.01 10.23 12.04
CA TYR A 254 -4.67 9.80 11.69
C TYR A 254 -3.67 10.96 11.72
N TYR A 255 -4.00 12.12 11.16
CA TYR A 255 -3.09 13.27 11.23
C TYR A 255 -2.93 13.78 12.66
N GLU A 256 -3.96 13.73 13.50
CA GLU A 256 -3.84 14.03 14.93
C GLU A 256 -2.93 13.03 15.66
N LEU A 257 -2.97 11.76 15.27
CA LEU A 257 -2.04 10.74 15.75
C LEU A 257 -0.61 11.03 15.29
N VAL A 258 -0.38 11.34 14.02
CA VAL A 258 0.93 11.77 13.48
C VAL A 258 1.44 12.98 14.26
N ARG A 259 0.62 14.02 14.43
CA ARG A 259 0.94 15.20 15.25
C ARG A 259 1.33 14.79 16.67
N SER A 260 0.61 13.86 17.27
CA SER A 260 0.91 13.34 18.61
C SER A 260 2.20 12.52 18.69
N ARG A 261 2.83 12.17 17.56
CA ARG A 261 4.13 11.49 17.48
C ARG A 261 5.26 12.38 16.97
N LEU A 262 5.00 13.63 16.62
CA LEU A 262 6.07 14.59 16.31
C LEU A 262 6.79 15.05 17.59
N ALA A 263 8.11 15.19 17.49
CA ALA A 263 8.94 15.94 18.41
C ALA A 263 8.67 17.46 18.26
N PRO A 264 9.03 18.30 19.25
CA PRO A 264 8.95 19.74 19.10
C PRO A 264 9.73 20.24 17.87
N GLY A 265 9.08 20.99 16.99
CA GLY A 265 9.66 21.45 15.72
C GLY A 265 9.70 20.37 14.62
N GLY A 266 9.15 19.18 14.87
CA GLY A 266 9.11 18.10 13.92
C GLY A 266 8.25 18.41 12.69
N LEU A 267 8.54 17.69 11.61
CA LEU A 267 7.88 17.85 10.31
C LEU A 267 7.15 16.57 9.92
N ALA A 268 5.90 16.71 9.47
CA ALA A 268 5.14 15.64 8.84
C ALA A 268 5.09 15.86 7.32
N MET A 269 5.42 14.83 6.54
CA MET A 269 5.25 14.81 5.09
C MET A 269 4.18 13.80 4.70
N GLN A 270 3.20 14.24 3.90
CA GLN A 270 2.18 13.39 3.34
C GLN A 270 2.16 13.56 1.82
N TRP A 271 2.27 12.46 1.09
CA TRP A 271 1.94 12.44 -0.33
C TRP A 271 0.41 12.46 -0.52
N ASN A 272 -0.07 13.40 -1.34
CA ASN A 272 -1.47 13.57 -1.72
C ASN A 272 -1.70 12.93 -3.10
N GLY A 273 -2.26 11.72 -3.09
CA GLY A 273 -2.60 10.94 -4.29
C GLY A 273 -4.06 11.06 -4.73
N GLY A 274 -4.73 12.19 -4.45
CA GLY A 274 -6.11 12.41 -4.93
C GLY A 274 -6.14 12.62 -6.44
N ASP A 275 -6.85 11.73 -7.16
CA ASP A 275 -6.91 11.72 -8.63
C ASP A 275 -7.86 12.80 -9.16
N THR A 276 -8.93 13.10 -8.43
CA THR A 276 -9.92 14.13 -8.78
C THR A 276 -9.75 15.41 -7.97
N ALA A 277 -10.33 16.52 -8.44
CA ALA A 277 -10.28 17.78 -7.73
C ALA A 277 -10.89 17.68 -6.32
N THR A 278 -11.99 16.95 -6.16
CA THR A 278 -12.69 16.72 -4.89
C THR A 278 -11.82 15.92 -3.94
N GLU A 279 -11.26 14.80 -4.41
CA GLU A 279 -10.37 13.96 -3.59
C GLU A 279 -9.16 14.77 -3.12
N TYR A 280 -8.47 15.43 -4.06
CA TYR A 280 -7.28 16.21 -3.78
C TYR A 280 -7.54 17.31 -2.74
N LYS A 281 -8.64 18.07 -2.89
CA LYS A 281 -9.05 19.12 -1.95
C LYS A 281 -9.50 18.55 -0.61
N LEU A 282 -10.20 17.41 -0.59
CA LEU A 282 -10.60 16.72 0.63
C LEU A 282 -9.37 16.34 1.47
N LEU A 283 -8.38 15.71 0.85
CA LEU A 283 -7.14 15.29 1.51
C LEU A 283 -6.35 16.51 2.01
N MET A 284 -6.19 17.54 1.15
CA MET A 284 -5.50 18.78 1.52
C MET A 284 -6.19 19.49 2.70
N ARG A 285 -7.51 19.64 2.65
CA ARG A 285 -8.29 20.30 3.70
C ARG A 285 -8.22 19.54 5.03
N THR A 286 -8.22 18.22 4.97
CA THR A 286 -8.08 17.36 6.15
C THR A 286 -6.70 17.55 6.80
N PHE A 287 -5.63 17.55 6.00
CA PHE A 287 -4.27 17.81 6.49
C PHE A 287 -4.13 19.21 7.13
N LEU A 288 -4.65 20.24 6.44
CA LEU A 288 -4.64 21.64 6.91
C LEU A 288 -5.44 21.85 8.21
N SER A 289 -6.40 20.99 8.52
CA SER A 289 -7.20 21.07 9.75
C SER A 289 -6.40 20.70 11.01
N VAL A 290 -5.28 19.99 10.85
CA VAL A 290 -4.45 19.51 11.96
C VAL A 290 -3.13 20.27 12.06
N PHE A 291 -2.51 20.61 10.93
CA PHE A 291 -1.22 21.31 10.88
C PHE A 291 -1.41 22.81 10.56
N PRO A 292 -1.10 23.72 11.51
CA PRO A 292 -1.28 25.16 11.28
C PRO A 292 -0.22 25.77 10.35
N TYR A 293 0.99 25.21 10.32
CA TYR A 293 2.09 25.66 9.47
C TYR A 293 2.36 24.61 8.40
N THR A 294 2.00 24.92 7.15
CA THR A 294 2.13 23.99 6.03
C THR A 294 2.81 24.62 4.83
N THR A 295 3.47 23.78 4.04
CA THR A 295 4.01 24.17 2.74
C THR A 295 3.74 23.07 1.73
N LEU A 296 3.56 23.45 0.47
CA LEU A 296 3.26 22.56 -0.64
C LEU A 296 4.43 22.47 -1.60
N TRP A 297 4.82 21.25 -1.94
CA TRP A 297 5.99 20.97 -2.75
C TRP A 297 5.73 19.99 -3.91
N GLY A 298 6.74 19.79 -4.74
CA GLY A 298 6.71 18.92 -5.90
C GLY A 298 5.90 19.55 -7.04
N ASP A 299 4.95 18.78 -7.54
CA ASP A 299 3.90 19.19 -8.47
C ASP A 299 2.57 19.50 -7.74
N GLY A 300 2.62 19.68 -6.42
CA GLY A 300 1.45 19.82 -5.57
C GLY A 300 1.09 18.53 -4.85
N SER A 301 1.83 17.45 -5.05
CA SER A 301 1.57 16.18 -4.35
C SER A 301 2.18 16.09 -2.96
N LEU A 302 3.10 16.99 -2.56
CA LEU A 302 3.86 16.84 -1.32
C LEU A 302 3.47 17.89 -0.28
N MET A 303 2.67 17.49 0.71
CA MET A 303 2.21 18.36 1.79
C MET A 303 3.09 18.20 3.02
N LEU A 304 3.81 19.27 3.37
CA LEU A 304 4.63 19.33 4.57
C LEU A 304 3.91 20.13 5.66
N GLY A 305 3.88 19.62 6.89
CA GLY A 305 3.18 20.23 8.02
C GLY A 305 4.00 20.24 9.30
N SER A 306 3.78 21.26 10.14
CA SER A 306 4.38 21.38 11.47
C SER A 306 3.44 22.09 12.44
N MET A 307 3.73 21.93 13.74
CA MET A 307 3.06 22.65 14.83
C MET A 307 3.73 23.98 15.19
N ALA A 308 4.92 24.24 14.64
CA ALA A 308 5.65 25.49 14.81
C ALA A 308 5.96 26.09 13.43
N PRO A 309 6.09 27.43 13.33
CA PRO A 309 6.62 28.03 12.12
C PRO A 309 8.05 27.52 11.90
N PHE A 310 8.39 27.22 10.66
CA PHE A 310 9.74 26.79 10.29
C PHE A 310 10.27 27.63 9.15
N THR A 311 11.56 27.93 9.23
CA THR A 311 12.34 28.50 8.12
C THR A 311 13.30 27.45 7.61
N LEU A 312 13.65 27.57 6.34
CA LEU A 312 14.59 26.72 5.67
C LEU A 312 15.96 27.39 5.67
N SER A 313 16.93 26.82 6.35
CA SER A 313 18.32 27.25 6.23
C SER A 313 18.91 26.76 4.90
N ARG A 314 19.30 27.70 4.03
CA ARG A 314 19.95 27.40 2.76
C ARG A 314 21.24 26.61 2.97
N SER A 315 22.07 27.07 3.90
CA SER A 315 23.33 26.40 4.26
C SER A 315 23.11 24.97 4.77
N ALA A 316 22.12 24.73 5.63
CA ALA A 316 21.80 23.37 6.10
C ALA A 316 21.29 22.46 4.97
N TYR A 317 20.44 22.99 4.09
CA TYR A 317 19.96 22.26 2.92
C TYR A 317 21.10 21.90 1.96
N GLU A 318 21.99 22.86 1.66
CA GLU A 318 23.16 22.64 0.81
C GLU A 318 24.14 21.62 1.40
N ALA A 319 24.29 21.58 2.73
CA ALA A 319 25.13 20.59 3.39
C ALA A 319 24.53 19.16 3.29
N ARG A 320 23.20 19.01 3.39
CA ARG A 320 22.54 17.69 3.37
C ARG A 320 22.32 17.10 2.00
N ARG A 321 22.24 17.92 0.95
CA ARG A 321 22.11 17.41 -0.43
C ARG A 321 23.39 16.69 -0.91
N VAL A 322 24.51 16.89 -0.21
CA VAL A 322 25.75 16.13 -0.44
C VAL A 322 25.47 14.66 -0.14
N GLY A 323 25.61 13.79 -1.15
CA GLY A 323 25.23 12.37 -1.12
C GLY A 323 24.02 11.99 -1.98
N PHE A 324 23.34 12.96 -2.60
CA PHE A 324 22.26 12.75 -3.58
C PHE A 324 22.58 13.38 -4.94
N GLU A 325 23.86 13.42 -5.34
CA GLU A 325 24.33 14.06 -6.59
C GLU A 325 23.69 13.46 -7.85
N GLN A 326 23.19 12.22 -7.78
CA GLN A 326 22.47 11.56 -8.86
C GLN A 326 21.06 12.14 -9.10
N PHE A 327 20.61 13.07 -8.26
CA PHE A 327 19.31 13.71 -8.35
C PHE A 327 19.44 15.26 -8.33
N PRO A 328 18.53 15.99 -8.99
CA PRO A 328 18.61 17.43 -9.10
C PRO A 328 18.12 18.13 -7.81
N TRP A 329 18.92 18.10 -6.75
CA TRP A 329 18.61 18.73 -5.45
C TRP A 329 19.17 20.15 -5.28
N ASP A 330 19.55 20.82 -6.37
CA ASP A 330 20.03 22.19 -6.31
C ASP A 330 18.94 23.19 -5.86
N VAL A 331 19.34 24.39 -5.45
CA VAL A 331 18.41 25.41 -4.94
C VAL A 331 17.44 25.92 -6.01
N ALA A 332 17.82 25.90 -7.30
CA ALA A 332 16.90 26.27 -8.37
C ALA A 332 15.79 25.22 -8.53
N THR A 333 16.12 23.93 -8.39
CA THR A 333 15.13 22.87 -8.33
C THR A 333 14.25 23.01 -7.09
N LEU A 334 14.82 23.31 -5.92
CA LEU A 334 14.05 23.54 -4.70
C LEU A 334 13.03 24.68 -4.86
N ARG A 335 13.46 25.80 -5.46
CA ARG A 335 12.57 26.92 -5.85
C ARG A 335 11.46 26.50 -6.78
N ARG A 336 11.78 25.69 -7.80
CA ARG A 336 10.81 25.22 -8.80
C ARG A 336 9.74 24.32 -8.20
N ILE A 337 10.11 23.48 -7.23
CA ILE A 337 9.19 22.51 -6.62
C ILE A 337 8.41 23.10 -5.44
N PHE A 338 8.80 24.25 -4.89
CA PHE A 338 7.99 24.95 -3.90
C PHE A 338 6.80 25.66 -4.57
N LEU A 339 5.59 25.49 -4.04
CA LEU A 339 4.38 26.02 -4.68
C LEU A 339 3.62 27.00 -3.79
N ALA A 340 3.35 26.63 -2.53
CA ALA A 340 2.37 27.35 -1.72
C ALA A 340 2.69 27.29 -0.22
N GLY A 341 2.27 28.33 0.51
CA GLY A 341 2.24 28.37 1.96
C GLY A 341 0.84 28.03 2.50
N PRO A 342 0.61 28.18 3.81
CA PRO A 342 -0.62 27.73 4.44
C PRO A 342 -1.84 28.56 4.01
N GLU A 343 -1.68 29.84 3.68
CA GLU A 343 -2.77 30.71 3.23
C GLU A 343 -3.24 30.30 1.84
N GLU A 344 -2.33 30.14 0.88
CA GLU A 344 -2.64 29.75 -0.48
C GLU A 344 -3.26 28.34 -0.55
N MET A 345 -2.77 27.40 0.28
CA MET A 345 -3.33 26.06 0.38
C MET A 345 -4.78 26.08 0.92
N ARG A 346 -5.07 26.88 1.96
CA ARG A 346 -6.42 27.01 2.52
C ARG A 346 -7.38 27.67 1.54
N GLU A 347 -6.95 28.75 0.88
CA GLU A 347 -7.74 29.42 -0.16
C GLU A 347 -8.12 28.46 -1.29
N PHE A 348 -7.16 27.64 -1.76
CA PHE A 348 -7.40 26.66 -2.82
C PHE A 348 -8.31 25.51 -2.38
N ALA A 349 -8.07 24.95 -1.19
CA ALA A 349 -8.84 23.85 -0.64
C ALA A 349 -10.30 24.25 -0.39
N GLY A 350 -10.53 25.51 0.00
CA GLY A 350 -11.85 26.07 0.28
C GLY A 350 -12.52 25.45 1.51
N ASP A 351 -13.82 25.67 1.67
CA ASP A 351 -14.62 25.01 2.71
C ASP A 351 -15.10 23.63 2.23
N GLY A 352 -15.41 22.73 3.17
CA GLY A 352 -16.00 21.42 2.85
C GLY A 352 -15.90 20.39 3.97
N PRO A 353 -16.30 19.13 3.71
CA PRO A 353 -16.30 18.04 4.68
C PRO A 353 -14.92 17.43 4.89
N LEU A 354 -14.44 17.24 6.11
CA LEU A 354 -13.14 16.60 6.37
C LEU A 354 -13.24 15.09 6.19
N LEU A 355 -12.12 14.44 5.84
CA LEU A 355 -12.00 13.00 5.89
C LEU A 355 -11.80 12.59 7.35
N THR A 356 -12.70 11.79 7.88
CA THR A 356 -12.70 11.32 9.27
C THR A 356 -12.92 9.82 9.31
N ASP A 357 -12.52 9.18 10.41
CA ASP A 357 -12.71 7.72 10.57
C ASP A 357 -14.18 7.28 10.45
N ASP A 358 -15.12 8.11 10.95
CA ASP A 358 -16.56 7.84 10.87
C ASP A 358 -17.17 8.17 9.49
N LYS A 359 -16.43 8.90 8.64
CA LYS A 359 -16.83 9.27 7.27
C LYS A 359 -15.65 9.09 6.31
N PRO A 360 -15.24 7.85 6.02
CA PRO A 360 -14.11 7.55 5.15
C PRO A 360 -14.50 7.72 3.67
N MET A 361 -14.90 8.93 3.27
CA MET A 361 -15.46 9.23 1.94
C MET A 361 -14.56 8.79 0.78
N ILE A 362 -13.23 8.79 1.01
CA ILE A 362 -12.24 8.40 -0.01
C ILE A 362 -12.23 6.90 -0.32
N GLU A 363 -12.62 6.04 0.64
CA GLU A 363 -12.75 4.60 0.42
C GLU A 363 -14.01 4.28 -0.40
N TYR A 364 -15.02 5.15 -0.28
CA TYR A 364 -16.26 5.11 -1.06
C TYR A 364 -16.23 6.10 -2.22
N PHE A 365 -15.09 6.22 -2.92
CA PHE A 365 -14.85 7.21 -3.97
C PHE A 365 -15.90 7.22 -5.11
N LEU A 366 -16.58 6.10 -5.38
CA LEU A 366 -17.70 6.06 -6.33
C LEU A 366 -18.91 6.92 -5.92
N SER A 367 -18.98 7.34 -4.65
CA SER A 367 -19.96 8.30 -4.15
C SER A 367 -19.52 9.76 -4.30
N LEU A 368 -18.26 10.00 -4.68
CA LEU A 368 -17.73 11.33 -4.96
C LEU A 368 -18.06 11.75 -6.41
N PRO A 369 -18.06 13.07 -6.71
CA PRO A 369 -18.25 13.56 -8.06
C PRO A 369 -17.20 12.97 -9.02
N LEU A 370 -17.66 12.38 -10.14
CA LEU A 370 -16.79 11.71 -11.11
C LEU A 370 -16.22 12.65 -12.21
N ASN A 371 -16.73 13.88 -12.32
CA ASN A 371 -16.45 14.80 -13.45
C ASN A 371 -16.10 16.22 -12.99
N ASP A 372 -15.40 16.36 -11.87
CA ASP A 372 -14.99 17.66 -11.31
C ASP A 372 -13.56 18.08 -11.72
N GLY A 373 -12.94 17.32 -12.63
CA GLY A 373 -11.64 17.58 -13.20
C GLY A 373 -10.48 16.97 -12.40
N ASP A 374 -9.29 17.04 -12.98
CA ASP A 374 -8.11 16.40 -12.40
C ASP A 374 -7.72 17.03 -11.06
N GLY A 375 -7.23 16.19 -10.15
CA GLY A 375 -6.56 16.57 -8.93
C GLY A 375 -5.29 17.40 -9.18
N GLY A 376 -4.65 17.79 -8.08
CA GLY A 376 -3.46 18.63 -8.11
C GLY A 376 -3.72 20.12 -7.88
N TYR A 377 -2.64 20.83 -7.59
CA TYR A 377 -2.70 22.22 -7.17
C TYR A 377 -2.79 23.18 -8.35
N LYS A 378 -3.90 23.91 -8.43
CA LYS A 378 -4.16 24.95 -9.45
C LYS A 378 -4.31 26.35 -8.82
N GLY A 379 -3.94 26.50 -7.55
CA GLY A 379 -4.02 27.75 -6.80
C GLY A 379 -2.84 28.69 -7.07
N ARG A 380 -2.84 29.84 -6.39
CA ARG A 380 -1.79 30.85 -6.47
C ARG A 380 -0.45 30.26 -6.00
N ARG A 381 0.62 30.49 -6.77
CA ARG A 381 1.98 30.14 -6.36
C ARG A 381 2.66 31.29 -5.65
N ILE A 382 3.54 30.99 -4.71
CA ILE A 382 4.42 31.98 -4.04
C ILE A 382 5.88 31.57 -4.12
N ASP A 383 6.76 32.55 -3.95
CA ASP A 383 8.21 32.32 -3.91
C ASP A 383 8.65 31.74 -2.56
N ILE A 384 9.61 30.81 -2.60
CA ILE A 384 10.23 30.19 -1.42
C ILE A 384 11.00 31.21 -0.58
N ASP A 385 11.39 32.35 -1.14
CA ASP A 385 12.18 33.38 -0.46
C ASP A 385 11.50 33.94 0.82
N ARG A 386 10.20 33.68 1.01
CA ARG A 386 9.49 33.98 2.28
C ARG A 386 9.90 33.09 3.46
N ILE A 387 10.40 31.89 3.18
CA ILE A 387 10.76 30.88 4.18
C ILE A 387 12.21 30.43 4.09
N LEU A 388 12.89 30.67 2.96
CA LEU A 388 14.30 30.38 2.75
C LEU A 388 15.16 31.49 3.38
N VAL A 389 15.88 31.15 4.45
CA VAL A 389 16.83 32.02 5.12
C VAL A 389 18.28 31.62 4.76
N PRO A 390 19.25 32.56 4.83
CA PRO A 390 20.66 32.30 4.52
C PRO A 390 21.27 31.07 5.22
#